data_AF-A0A6S7JTC5-F1
#
_entry.id   AF-A0A6S7JTC5-F1
#
_cell.length_a   1.000
_cell.length_b   1.000
_cell.length_c   1.000
_cell.angle_alpha   90.00
_cell.angle_beta   90.00
_cell.angle_gamma   90.00
#
_symmetry.space_group_name_H-M   'P 1'
#
loop_
_entity.id
_entity.type
_entity.pdbx_description
1 polymer ?
#
loop_
_entity_poly.entity_id
_entity_poly.type
_entity_poly.pdbx_seq_one_letter_code
_entity_poly.pdbx_strand_id
1 'polypeptide(L)'
;MASQMPRAILYSRWHTHVFIFLGCDIKRELELLKNALHQKLNVAQSPTIYDPGEFQQFCVTVGAPTLFNALLSAVTSERQSERRITVNKKRIVSVIYTLCFCLSQQCNNLQVDHGLYLHSSRINQEGIDTQHQMGNTCTRRTVNNVLDSLANNHNRQLEDFITTAMENEWLLVLIIDDYTNIHTFRRPTGNNPSQANNMCTIVIKAFRNINAVEIHKTSINYTFLKD
;
A
#
# COMPACT_ATOMS: atom_id res chain seq x y z
N MET A 1 30.82 51.63 -32.58
CA MET A 1 29.77 52.08 -31.64
C MET A 1 28.75 50.96 -31.50
N ALA A 2 28.93 50.09 -30.50
CA ALA A 2 27.94 49.07 -30.14
C ALA A 2 27.18 49.60 -28.92
N SER A 3 25.89 49.92 -29.08
CA SER A 3 25.03 50.36 -27.99
C SER A 3 24.73 49.18 -27.07
N GLN A 4 25.30 49.21 -25.86
CA GLN A 4 24.88 48.37 -24.74
C GLN A 4 23.44 48.70 -24.38
N MET A 5 22.51 47.77 -24.64
CA MET A 5 21.20 47.79 -24.00
C MET A 5 21.33 47.32 -22.53
N PRO A 6 20.64 47.96 -21.56
CA PRO A 6 20.77 47.61 -20.15
C PRO A 6 20.16 46.22 -19.85
N ARG A 7 20.95 45.34 -19.22
CA ARG A 7 20.57 43.99 -18.76
C ARG A 7 19.47 43.96 -17.66
N ALA A 8 18.93 45.11 -17.26
CA ALA A 8 18.04 45.23 -16.10
C ALA A 8 16.54 45.00 -16.41
N ILE A 9 16.12 44.91 -17.67
CA ILE A 9 14.68 44.79 -18.03
C ILE A 9 14.26 43.33 -18.28
N LEU A 10 15.20 42.38 -18.35
CA LEU A 10 14.90 40.97 -18.64
C LEU A 10 14.73 40.07 -17.39
N TYR A 11 15.01 40.57 -16.18
CA TYR A 11 15.00 39.75 -14.95
C TYR A 11 13.71 39.84 -14.12
N SER A 12 12.84 40.83 -14.36
CA SER A 12 11.61 40.99 -13.55
C SER A 12 10.38 40.27 -14.09
N ARG A 13 10.48 39.58 -15.23
CA ARG A 13 9.33 38.98 -15.94
C ARG A 13 9.21 37.46 -15.80
N TRP A 14 10.10 36.81 -15.04
CA TRP A 14 10.13 35.35 -14.87
C TRP A 14 9.57 34.85 -13.52
N HIS A 15 9.17 35.74 -12.61
CA HIS A 15 8.69 35.34 -11.27
C HIS A 15 7.16 35.22 -11.10
N THR A 16 6.38 35.29 -12.18
CA THR A 16 4.92 35.20 -12.07
C THR A 16 4.28 34.39 -13.20
N HIS A 17 4.92 33.30 -13.61
CA HIS A 17 4.22 32.22 -14.31
C HIS A 17 3.93 31.10 -13.32
N VAL A 18 3.01 31.38 -12.40
CA VAL A 18 2.19 30.32 -11.80
C VAL A 18 1.50 29.66 -12.99
N PHE A 19 1.89 28.43 -13.31
CA PHE A 19 1.18 27.63 -14.31
C PHE A 19 -0.22 27.36 -13.75
N ILE A 20 -1.17 28.25 -14.08
CA ILE A 20 -2.58 28.08 -13.76
C ILE A 20 -3.12 27.02 -14.72
N PHE A 21 -2.83 25.76 -14.42
CA PHE A 21 -3.43 24.63 -15.11
C PHE A 21 -4.87 24.53 -14.57
N LEU A 22 -5.87 24.97 -15.35
CA LEU A 22 -7.30 24.99 -14.96
C LEU A 22 -7.68 25.79 -13.69
N GLY A 23 -6.90 26.79 -13.28
CA GLY A 23 -7.17 27.49 -12.01
C GLY A 23 -6.47 26.85 -10.80
N CYS A 24 -5.72 25.77 -11.00
CA CYS A 24 -5.10 25.01 -9.91
C CYS A 24 -3.84 25.70 -9.38
N ASP A 25 -3.88 26.09 -8.11
CA ASP A 25 -2.68 26.38 -7.33
C ASP A 25 -2.15 25.07 -6.75
N ILE A 26 -1.36 24.36 -7.57
CA ILE A 26 -0.80 23.04 -7.24
C ILE A 26 -0.10 23.08 -5.88
N LYS A 27 0.66 24.13 -5.58
CA LYS A 27 1.42 24.24 -4.33
C LYS A 27 0.47 24.30 -3.13
N ARG A 28 -0.52 25.20 -3.17
CA ARG A 28 -1.50 25.36 -2.09
C ARG A 28 -2.34 24.10 -1.91
N GLU A 29 -2.84 23.52 -3.00
CA GLU A 29 -3.72 22.36 -2.93
C GLU A 29 -2.99 21.10 -2.46
N LEU A 30 -1.72 20.89 -2.88
CA LEU A 30 -0.88 19.82 -2.32
C LEU A 30 -0.65 19.98 -0.83
N GLU A 31 -0.40 21.21 -0.35
CA GLU A 31 -0.15 21.44 1.09
C GLU A 31 -1.38 21.12 1.94
N LEU A 32 -2.57 21.53 1.50
CA LEU A 32 -3.83 21.17 2.14
C LEU A 32 -4.02 19.66 2.19
N LEU A 33 -3.81 18.99 1.05
CA LEU A 33 -3.98 17.55 0.94
C LEU A 33 -2.96 16.78 1.77
N LYS A 34 -1.69 17.18 1.75
CA LYS A 34 -0.61 16.60 2.57
C LYS A 34 -0.96 16.65 4.06
N ASN A 35 -1.42 17.80 4.55
CA ASN A 35 -1.83 17.96 5.96
C ASN A 35 -3.01 17.04 6.31
N ALA A 36 -4.02 16.98 5.44
CA ALA A 36 -5.18 16.13 5.65
C ALA A 36 -4.82 14.63 5.60
N LEU A 37 -3.96 14.21 4.66
CA LEU A 37 -3.46 12.84 4.57
C LEU A 37 -2.66 12.47 5.81
N HIS A 38 -1.75 13.34 6.27
CA HIS A 38 -1.01 13.11 7.50
C HIS A 38 -1.95 12.88 8.69
N GLN A 39 -2.98 13.71 8.85
CA GLN A 39 -3.94 13.60 9.94
C GLN A 39 -4.78 12.33 9.83
N LYS A 40 -5.30 12.02 8.63
CA LYS A 40 -6.12 10.84 8.39
C LYS A 40 -5.35 9.53 8.59
N LEU A 41 -4.13 9.47 8.09
CA LEU A 41 -3.37 8.23 7.98
C LEU A 41 -2.53 7.95 9.22
N ASN A 42 -1.86 8.96 9.79
CA ASN A 42 -0.96 8.76 10.92
C ASN A 42 -1.65 8.98 12.28
N VAL A 43 -2.64 9.89 12.34
CA VAL A 43 -3.33 10.20 13.61
C VAL A 43 -4.58 9.35 13.76
N ALA A 44 -5.46 9.35 12.74
CA ALA A 44 -6.70 8.59 12.79
C ALA A 44 -6.57 7.12 12.36
N GLN A 45 -5.38 6.70 11.89
CA GLN A 45 -5.08 5.33 11.42
C GLN A 45 -6.12 4.78 10.44
N SER A 46 -6.70 5.66 9.61
CA SER A 46 -7.69 5.28 8.61
C SER A 46 -7.04 4.60 7.42
N PRO A 47 -7.76 3.71 6.71
CA PRO A 47 -7.24 3.07 5.51
C PRO A 47 -6.90 4.08 4.41
N THR A 48 -5.87 3.75 3.63
CA THR A 48 -5.42 4.52 2.48
C THR A 48 -6.50 4.51 1.38
N ILE A 49 -6.83 5.67 0.84
CA ILE A 49 -7.86 5.80 -0.21
C ILE A 49 -7.20 5.57 -1.57
N TYR A 50 -7.49 4.44 -2.21
CA TYR A 50 -6.97 4.10 -3.55
C TYR A 50 -8.01 4.23 -4.66
N ASP A 51 -9.31 4.21 -4.34
CA ASP A 51 -10.35 4.43 -5.33
C ASP A 51 -10.29 5.89 -5.85
N PRO A 52 -10.22 6.10 -7.18
CA PRO A 52 -10.09 7.46 -7.71
C PRO A 52 -11.31 8.35 -7.44
N GLY A 53 -12.52 7.80 -7.37
CA GLY A 53 -13.74 8.56 -7.09
C GLY A 53 -13.76 9.04 -5.65
N GLU A 54 -13.51 8.12 -4.71
CA GLU A 54 -13.38 8.46 -3.28
C GLU A 54 -12.24 9.45 -3.04
N PHE A 55 -11.10 9.26 -3.69
CA PHE A 55 -9.94 10.14 -3.55
C PHE A 55 -10.23 11.55 -4.09
N GLN A 56 -10.90 11.65 -5.24
CA GLN A 56 -11.32 12.94 -5.79
C GLN A 56 -12.30 13.66 -4.84
N GLN A 57 -13.26 12.94 -4.27
CA GLN A 57 -14.18 13.52 -3.29
C GLN A 57 -13.45 13.97 -2.02
N PHE A 58 -12.43 13.23 -1.59
CA PHE A 58 -11.56 13.62 -0.49
C PHE A 58 -10.81 14.92 -0.81
N CYS A 59 -10.21 15.05 -2.00
CA CYS A 59 -9.57 16.29 -2.45
C CYS A 59 -10.51 17.51 -2.37
N VAL A 60 -11.76 17.36 -2.82
CA VAL A 60 -12.77 18.43 -2.72
C VAL A 60 -13.05 18.79 -1.27
N THR A 61 -13.24 17.78 -0.41
CA THR A 61 -13.56 17.98 1.01
C THR A 61 -12.46 18.74 1.77
N VAL A 62 -11.19 18.52 1.41
CA VAL A 62 -10.04 19.17 2.07
C VAL A 62 -9.70 20.54 1.49
N GLY A 63 -10.47 21.04 0.51
CA GLY A 63 -10.24 22.33 -0.12
C GLY A 63 -9.19 22.31 -1.24
N ALA A 64 -8.92 21.12 -1.82
CA ALA A 64 -8.08 20.92 -3.00
C ALA A 64 -8.90 20.41 -4.23
N PRO A 65 -9.96 21.12 -4.65
CA PRO A 65 -10.92 20.59 -5.62
C PRO A 65 -10.38 20.48 -7.05
N THR A 66 -9.33 21.24 -7.41
CA THR A 66 -8.88 21.33 -8.81
C THR A 66 -7.67 20.45 -9.12
N LEU A 67 -6.87 20.09 -8.11
CA LEU A 67 -5.63 19.33 -8.27
C LEU A 67 -5.81 18.02 -9.03
N PHE A 68 -6.79 17.20 -8.63
CA PHE A 68 -7.01 15.90 -9.25
C PHE A 68 -7.34 16.04 -10.74
N ASN A 69 -8.28 16.93 -11.06
CA ASN A 69 -8.72 17.16 -12.44
C ASN A 69 -7.61 17.82 -13.28
N ALA A 70 -6.84 18.74 -12.70
CA ALA A 70 -5.67 19.34 -13.32
C ALA A 70 -4.63 18.29 -13.70
N LEU A 71 -4.22 17.42 -12.78
CA LEU A 71 -3.25 16.38 -13.13
C LEU A 71 -3.82 15.37 -14.12
N LEU A 72 -5.11 15.03 -14.02
CA LEU A 72 -5.76 14.11 -14.95
C LEU A 72 -5.79 14.68 -16.37
N SER A 73 -6.20 15.93 -16.56
CA SER A 73 -6.26 16.53 -17.89
C SER A 73 -4.87 16.77 -18.50
N ALA A 74 -3.82 16.87 -17.69
CA ALA A 74 -2.44 16.90 -18.19
C ALA A 74 -1.97 15.58 -18.82
N VAL A 75 -2.56 14.44 -18.42
CA VAL A 75 -2.14 13.09 -18.89
C VAL A 75 -3.18 12.40 -19.77
N THR A 76 -4.33 13.04 -19.99
CA THR A 76 -5.40 12.55 -20.87
C THR A 76 -5.55 13.40 -22.12
N SER A 77 -5.99 12.77 -23.20
CA SER A 77 -6.38 13.47 -24.43
C SER A 77 -7.63 12.84 -25.03
N GLU A 78 -8.33 13.59 -25.87
CA GLU A 78 -9.60 13.16 -26.51
C GLU A 78 -9.47 11.90 -27.36
N ARG A 79 -8.25 11.55 -27.78
CA ARG A 79 -7.96 10.34 -28.57
C ARG A 79 -7.84 9.07 -27.74
N GLN A 80 -7.82 9.19 -26.41
CA GLN A 80 -7.63 8.05 -25.53
C GLN A 80 -8.94 7.30 -25.29
N SER A 81 -8.85 5.97 -25.22
CA SER A 81 -9.99 5.13 -24.86
C SER A 81 -10.41 5.33 -23.41
N GLU A 82 -11.68 5.04 -23.11
CA GLU A 82 -12.21 5.08 -21.74
C GLU A 82 -11.39 4.22 -20.78
N ARG A 83 -10.98 3.02 -21.21
CA ARG A 83 -10.09 2.14 -20.43
C ARG A 83 -8.78 2.85 -20.06
N ARG A 84 -8.18 3.59 -20.98
CA ARG A 84 -6.94 4.32 -20.73
C ARG A 84 -7.15 5.46 -19.75
N ILE A 85 -8.26 6.20 -19.87
CA ILE A 85 -8.64 7.26 -18.94
C ILE A 85 -8.84 6.69 -17.52
N THR A 86 -9.53 5.55 -17.39
CA THR A 86 -9.72 4.86 -16.10
C THR A 86 -8.40 4.45 -15.44
N VAL A 87 -7.46 3.93 -16.22
CA VAL A 87 -6.10 3.63 -15.71
C VAL A 87 -5.37 4.91 -15.31
N ASN A 88 -5.50 5.99 -16.08
CA ASN A 88 -4.88 7.27 -15.74
C ASN A 88 -5.44 7.86 -14.44
N LYS A 89 -6.74 7.75 -14.18
CA LYS A 89 -7.33 8.15 -12.87
C LYS A 89 -6.63 7.48 -11.69
N LYS A 90 -6.40 6.16 -11.76
CA LYS A 90 -5.63 5.42 -10.73
C LYS A 90 -4.18 5.89 -10.62
N ARG A 91 -3.54 6.17 -11.76
CA ARG A 91 -2.17 6.71 -11.78
C ARG A 91 -2.09 8.09 -11.15
N ILE A 92 -3.09 8.95 -11.35
CA ILE A 92 -3.13 10.28 -10.73
C ILE A 92 -3.21 10.18 -9.21
N VAL A 93 -4.02 9.26 -8.66
CA VAL A 93 -4.02 8.99 -7.21
C VAL A 93 -2.60 8.68 -6.72
N SER A 94 -1.91 7.75 -7.40
CA SER A 94 -0.52 7.38 -7.08
C SER A 94 0.45 8.57 -7.19
N VAL A 95 0.36 9.37 -8.25
CA VAL A 95 1.19 10.58 -8.44
C VAL A 95 0.98 11.57 -7.31
N ILE A 96 -0.27 11.82 -6.91
CA ILE A 96 -0.57 12.77 -5.84
C ILE A 96 -0.03 12.28 -4.50
N TYR A 97 -0.17 10.99 -4.17
CA TYR A 97 0.47 10.41 -2.99
C TYR A 97 1.98 10.59 -3.01
N THR A 98 2.63 10.30 -4.15
CA THR A 98 4.08 10.48 -4.31
C THR A 98 4.49 11.95 -4.11
N LEU A 99 3.73 12.90 -4.66
CA LEU A 99 3.97 14.32 -4.43
C LEU A 99 3.83 14.70 -2.95
N CYS A 100 2.79 14.21 -2.27
CA CYS A 100 2.61 14.44 -0.83
C CYS A 100 3.74 13.82 0.00
N PHE A 101 4.23 12.65 -0.39
CA PHE A 101 5.39 12.00 0.22
C PHE A 101 6.69 12.80 0.03
N CYS A 102 6.90 13.37 -1.17
CA CYS A 102 8.01 14.27 -1.43
C CYS A 102 7.96 15.52 -0.56
N LEU A 103 6.76 16.04 -0.25
CA LEU A 103 6.59 17.17 0.67
C LEU A 103 6.75 16.76 2.14
N SER A 104 6.31 15.55 2.52
CA SER A 104 6.50 14.99 3.85
C SER A 104 6.63 13.48 3.81
N GLN A 105 7.78 12.98 4.28
CA GLN A 105 8.08 11.55 4.38
C GLN A 105 7.16 10.79 5.36
N GLN A 106 6.31 11.51 6.10
CA GLN A 106 5.27 10.93 6.95
C GLN A 106 4.02 10.54 6.15
N CYS A 107 3.83 11.06 4.94
CA CYS A 107 2.74 10.67 4.03
C CYS A 107 3.16 9.47 3.16
N ASN A 108 3.63 8.39 3.78
CA ASN A 108 4.33 7.30 3.11
C ASN A 108 3.52 6.02 2.92
N ASN A 109 2.20 6.04 3.13
CA ASN A 109 1.39 4.81 3.08
C ASN A 109 1.50 4.07 1.74
N LEU A 110 1.40 4.79 0.61
CA LEU A 110 1.59 4.18 -0.71
C LEU A 110 2.98 3.56 -0.83
N GLN A 111 4.01 4.25 -0.34
CA GLN A 111 5.40 3.80 -0.37
C GLN A 111 5.63 2.57 0.53
N VAL A 112 4.95 2.48 1.67
CA VAL A 112 4.97 1.31 2.56
C VAL A 112 4.30 0.12 1.88
N ASP A 113 3.08 0.30 1.35
CA ASP A 113 2.34 -0.77 0.66
C ASP A 113 3.13 -1.29 -0.55
N HIS A 114 3.72 -0.38 -1.33
CA HIS A 114 4.56 -0.76 -2.47
C HIS A 114 5.85 -1.47 -2.03
N GLY A 115 6.49 -1.03 -0.94
CA GLY A 115 7.66 -1.68 -0.38
C GLY A 115 7.37 -3.11 0.09
N LEU A 116 6.23 -3.31 0.77
CA LEU A 116 5.75 -4.63 1.19
C LEU A 116 5.45 -5.52 -0.02
N TYR A 117 4.80 -5.00 -1.06
CA TYR A 117 4.54 -5.73 -2.30
C TYR A 117 5.84 -6.21 -2.96
N LEU A 118 6.83 -5.33 -3.12
CA LEU A 118 8.11 -5.69 -3.72
C LEU A 118 8.89 -6.71 -2.88
N HIS A 119 8.86 -6.56 -1.55
CA HIS A 119 9.43 -7.55 -0.63
C HIS A 119 8.75 -8.91 -0.81
N SER A 120 7.41 -8.96 -0.90
CA SER A 120 6.66 -10.21 -1.16
C SER A 120 7.00 -10.83 -2.52
N SER A 121 7.35 -9.98 -3.49
CA SER A 121 7.82 -10.37 -4.83
C SER A 121 9.31 -10.75 -4.87
N ARG A 122 9.95 -10.95 -3.69
CA ARG A 122 11.34 -11.37 -3.52
C ARG A 122 12.37 -10.38 -4.10
N ILE A 123 12.04 -9.09 -4.16
CA ILE A 123 13.06 -8.06 -4.42
C ILE A 123 14.05 -8.05 -3.24
N ASN A 124 15.34 -7.98 -3.55
CA ASN A 124 16.39 -7.93 -2.54
C ASN A 124 16.45 -6.56 -1.83
N GLN A 125 17.19 -6.47 -0.73
CA GLN A 125 17.24 -5.24 0.07
C GLN A 125 17.80 -4.04 -0.72
N GLU A 126 18.79 -4.28 -1.59
CA GLU A 126 19.36 -3.24 -2.45
C GLU A 126 18.34 -2.70 -3.46
N GLY A 127 17.49 -3.57 -4.00
CA GLY A 127 16.38 -3.20 -4.86
C GLY A 127 15.35 -2.33 -4.14
N ILE A 128 15.03 -2.64 -2.87
CA ILE A 128 14.16 -1.79 -2.05
C ILE A 128 14.82 -0.43 -1.78
N ASP A 129 16.09 -0.39 -1.42
CA ASP A 129 16.81 0.87 -1.18
C ASP A 129 16.89 1.73 -2.46
N THR A 130 17.08 1.10 -3.63
CA THR A 130 17.05 1.78 -4.94
C THR A 130 15.66 2.36 -5.24
N GLN A 131 14.59 1.59 -4.99
CA GLN A 131 13.22 2.09 -5.16
C GLN A 131 12.88 3.22 -4.19
N HIS A 132 13.43 3.18 -2.98
CA HIS A 132 13.28 4.23 -1.99
C HIS A 132 13.94 5.52 -2.46
N GLN A 133 15.16 5.46 -3.00
CA GLN A 133 15.84 6.61 -3.57
C GLN A 133 15.07 7.25 -4.73
N MET A 134 14.32 6.46 -5.50
CA MET A 134 13.43 6.96 -6.56
C MET A 134 12.10 7.54 -6.03
N GLY A 135 11.83 7.45 -4.73
CA GLY A 135 10.58 7.91 -4.11
C GLY A 135 9.39 6.95 -4.26
N ASN A 136 9.63 5.72 -4.75
CA ASN A 136 8.58 4.73 -5.01
C ASN A 136 8.25 3.89 -3.76
N THR A 137 9.20 3.73 -2.85
CA THR A 137 9.03 2.98 -1.60
C THR A 137 9.59 3.74 -0.40
N CYS A 138 9.32 3.23 0.80
CA CYS A 138 9.98 3.66 2.01
C CYS A 138 11.33 2.94 2.18
N THR A 139 12.09 3.33 3.21
CA THR A 139 13.37 2.67 3.51
C THR A 139 13.17 1.19 3.78
N ARG A 140 14.17 0.34 3.47
CA ARG A 140 14.12 -1.08 3.84
C ARG A 140 13.87 -1.30 5.35
N ARG A 141 14.37 -0.39 6.20
CA ARG A 141 14.15 -0.43 7.64
C ARG A 141 12.68 -0.28 7.98
N THR A 142 11.98 0.66 7.34
CA THR A 142 10.55 0.85 7.52
C THR A 142 9.77 -0.39 7.09
N VAL A 143 10.09 -0.97 5.93
CA VAL A 143 9.46 -2.22 5.45
C VAL A 143 9.65 -3.35 6.47
N ASN A 144 10.90 -3.59 6.91
CA ASN A 144 11.20 -4.65 7.87
C ASN A 144 10.48 -4.43 9.21
N ASN A 145 10.46 -3.20 9.73
CA ASN A 145 9.75 -2.91 10.97
C ASN A 145 8.24 -3.21 10.86
N VAL A 146 7.63 -2.92 9.71
CA VAL A 146 6.21 -3.25 9.47
C VAL A 146 6.02 -4.76 9.40
N LEU A 147 6.89 -5.48 8.69
CA LEU A 147 6.84 -6.95 8.63
C LEU A 147 7.02 -7.59 10.01
N ASP A 148 7.96 -7.11 10.81
CA ASP A 148 8.20 -7.58 12.17
C ASP A 148 6.98 -7.31 13.06
N SER A 149 6.37 -6.12 12.94
CA SER A 149 5.12 -5.79 13.63
C SER A 149 3.97 -6.71 13.23
N LEU A 150 3.83 -7.00 11.93
CA LEU A 150 2.81 -7.92 11.43
C LEU A 150 3.03 -9.35 11.95
N ALA A 151 4.26 -9.84 11.91
CA ALA A 151 4.62 -11.17 12.42
C ALA A 151 4.35 -11.29 13.92
N ASN A 152 4.78 -10.30 14.71
CA ASN A 152 4.60 -10.30 16.16
C ASN A 152 3.12 -10.15 16.58
N ASN A 153 2.31 -9.46 15.78
CA ASN A 153 0.89 -9.29 16.05
C ASN A 153 0.00 -10.37 15.41
N HIS A 154 0.57 -11.24 14.56
CA HIS A 154 -0.20 -12.21 13.77
C HIS A 154 -1.09 -13.11 14.63
N ASN A 155 -0.53 -13.68 15.71
CA ASN A 155 -1.28 -14.59 16.58
C ASN A 155 -2.47 -13.89 17.24
N ARG A 156 -2.28 -12.65 17.71
CA ARG A 156 -3.36 -11.86 18.30
C ARG A 156 -4.45 -11.53 17.28
N GLN A 157 -4.06 -11.10 16.09
CA GLN A 157 -5.02 -10.80 15.02
C GLN A 157 -5.80 -12.04 14.58
N LEU A 158 -5.15 -13.21 14.56
CA LEU A 158 -5.80 -14.48 14.26
C LEU A 158 -6.81 -14.87 15.36
N GLU A 159 -6.43 -14.71 16.63
CA GLU A 159 -7.30 -14.96 17.77
C GLU A 159 -8.53 -14.04 17.76
N ASP A 160 -8.33 -12.73 17.53
CA ASP A 160 -9.40 -11.74 17.41
C ASP A 160 -10.34 -12.10 16.23
N PHE A 161 -9.77 -12.52 15.10
CA PHE A 161 -10.54 -12.94 13.93
C PHE A 161 -11.39 -14.18 14.19
N ILE A 162 -10.84 -15.21 14.84
CA ILE A 162 -11.57 -16.44 15.18
C ILE A 162 -12.67 -16.11 16.20
N THR A 163 -12.36 -15.33 17.23
CA THR A 163 -13.33 -14.91 18.24
C THR A 163 -14.51 -14.17 17.60
N THR A 164 -14.22 -13.19 16.74
CA THR A 164 -15.26 -12.46 15.99
C THR A 164 -16.10 -13.40 15.13
N ALA A 165 -15.47 -14.37 14.46
CA ALA A 165 -16.19 -15.33 13.62
C ALA A 165 -17.10 -16.26 14.45
N MET A 166 -16.68 -16.64 15.65
CA MET A 166 -17.50 -17.43 16.58
C MET A 166 -18.70 -16.63 17.09
N GLU A 167 -18.49 -15.38 17.50
CA GLU A 167 -19.54 -14.49 18.00
C GLU A 167 -20.63 -14.19 16.96
N ASN A 168 -20.24 -14.11 15.68
CA ASN A 168 -21.16 -13.86 14.57
C ASN A 168 -21.61 -15.14 13.86
N GLU A 169 -21.29 -16.32 14.42
CA GLU A 169 -21.64 -17.63 13.88
C GLU A 169 -21.27 -17.80 12.40
N TRP A 170 -20.11 -17.27 11.98
CA TRP A 170 -19.67 -17.38 10.59
C TRP A 170 -19.13 -18.77 10.28
N LEU A 171 -19.44 -19.28 9.09
CA LEU A 171 -18.78 -20.48 8.58
C LEU A 171 -17.29 -20.21 8.36
N LEU A 172 -16.44 -20.91 9.11
CA LEU A 172 -14.99 -20.95 8.90
C LEU A 172 -14.62 -22.17 8.06
N VAL A 173 -13.92 -21.95 6.95
CA VAL A 173 -13.33 -23.01 6.13
C VAL A 173 -11.82 -22.98 6.33
N LEU A 174 -11.27 -24.11 6.76
CA LEU A 174 -9.83 -24.32 6.91
C LEU A 174 -9.35 -25.20 5.76
N ILE A 175 -8.36 -24.71 5.02
CA ILE A 175 -7.65 -25.48 4.01
C ILE A 175 -6.29 -25.79 4.61
N ILE A 176 -6.04 -27.07 4.86
CA ILE A 176 -4.80 -27.58 5.45
C ILE A 176 -4.03 -28.28 4.35
N ASP A 177 -2.78 -27.88 4.16
CA ASP A 177 -1.85 -28.49 3.21
C ASP A 177 -0.58 -28.89 3.97
N ASP A 178 -0.35 -30.20 4.14
CA ASP A 178 0.77 -30.78 4.87
C ASP A 178 1.87 -31.28 3.92
N TYR A 179 2.93 -30.50 3.78
CA TYR A 179 4.13 -30.93 3.08
C TYR A 179 5.03 -31.72 4.01
N THR A 180 5.16 -33.01 3.71
CA THR A 180 6.21 -33.86 4.27
C THR A 180 7.42 -33.87 3.34
N ASN A 181 8.63 -33.98 3.90
CA ASN A 181 9.87 -34.12 3.13
C ASN A 181 10.28 -32.90 2.28
N ILE A 182 10.18 -31.69 2.85
CA ILE A 182 10.75 -30.50 2.22
C ILE A 182 12.28 -30.58 2.30
N HIS A 183 12.93 -30.72 1.15
CA HIS A 183 14.37 -30.61 1.02
C HIS A 183 14.80 -29.15 1.24
N THR A 184 15.41 -28.86 2.38
CA THR A 184 15.97 -27.54 2.66
C THR A 184 17.18 -27.28 1.75
N PHE A 185 17.26 -26.11 1.12
CA PHE A 185 18.46 -25.69 0.38
C PHE A 185 19.66 -25.64 1.33
N ARG A 186 20.55 -26.64 1.23
CA ARG A 186 21.78 -26.72 1.99
C ARG A 186 22.97 -26.83 1.04
N ARG A 187 24.00 -26.02 1.25
CA ARG A 187 25.31 -26.25 0.65
C ARG A 187 25.92 -27.48 1.32
N PRO A 188 26.30 -28.55 0.61
CA PRO A 188 26.88 -29.74 1.23
C PRO A 188 28.20 -29.37 1.89
N THR A 189 28.18 -29.16 3.20
CA THR A 189 29.37 -28.87 4.02
C THR A 189 29.90 -30.12 4.74
N GLY A 190 29.24 -31.27 4.56
CA GLY A 190 29.65 -32.56 5.14
C GLY A 190 28.77 -33.72 4.65
N ASN A 191 29.06 -34.94 5.10
CA ASN A 191 28.43 -36.19 4.65
C ASN A 191 27.03 -36.46 5.23
N ASN A 192 26.46 -35.54 6.02
CA ASN A 192 25.13 -35.74 6.59
C ASN A 192 24.06 -35.47 5.52
N PRO A 193 23.12 -36.42 5.27
CA PRO A 193 21.99 -36.18 4.38
C PRO A 193 21.14 -35.01 4.89
N SER A 194 20.46 -34.30 4.00
CA SER A 194 19.49 -33.27 4.37
C SER A 194 18.35 -33.89 5.18
N GLN A 195 18.03 -33.34 6.34
CA GLN A 195 16.84 -33.76 7.07
C GLN A 195 15.59 -33.21 6.38
N ALA A 196 14.65 -34.11 6.11
CA ALA A 196 13.29 -33.78 5.69
C ALA A 196 12.66 -32.84 6.74
N ASN A 197 12.22 -31.66 6.32
CA ASN A 197 11.43 -30.79 7.18
C ASN A 197 9.94 -30.98 6.86
N ASN A 198 9.11 -30.97 7.89
CA ASN A 198 7.65 -31.00 7.73
C ASN A 198 7.12 -29.57 7.86
N MET A 199 6.25 -29.16 6.94
CA MET A 199 5.58 -27.86 6.98
C MET A 199 4.09 -28.07 6.76
N CYS A 200 3.27 -27.52 7.63
CA CYS A 200 1.83 -27.46 7.45
C CYS A 200 1.44 -26.02 7.15
N THR A 201 0.78 -25.78 6.02
CA THR A 201 0.15 -24.49 5.71
C THR A 201 -1.33 -24.60 6.04
N ILE A 202 -1.84 -23.66 6.82
CA ILE A 202 -3.26 -23.57 7.12
C ILE A 202 -3.76 -22.23 6.60
N VAL A 203 -4.68 -22.27 5.65
CA VAL A 203 -5.39 -21.08 5.15
C VAL A 203 -6.79 -21.09 5.73
N ILE A 204 -7.14 -20.03 6.44
CA ILE A 204 -8.45 -19.88 7.09
C ILE A 204 -9.25 -18.81 6.35
N LYS A 205 -10.50 -19.12 6.00
CA LYS A 205 -11.42 -18.18 5.36
C LYS A 205 -12.77 -18.19 6.07
N ALA A 206 -13.25 -17.00 6.46
CA ALA A 206 -14.61 -16.81 6.98
C ALA A 206 -15.58 -16.45 5.86
N PHE A 207 -16.71 -17.13 5.81
CA PHE A 207 -17.85 -16.80 4.96
C PHE A 207 -18.92 -16.10 5.80
N ARG A 208 -18.87 -14.77 5.82
CA ARG A 208 -19.71 -13.92 6.70
C ARG A 208 -21.21 -13.98 6.40
N ASN A 209 -21.59 -14.45 5.23
CA ASN A 209 -22.98 -14.54 4.78
C ASN A 209 -23.56 -15.96 4.95
N ILE A 210 -22.78 -16.89 5.50
CA ILE A 210 -23.17 -18.28 5.71
C ILE A 210 -22.98 -18.59 7.19
N ASN A 211 -24.05 -19.02 7.84
CA ASN A 211 -23.97 -19.41 9.23
C ASN A 211 -23.19 -20.70 9.39
N ALA A 212 -22.47 -20.83 10.50
CA ALA A 212 -21.79 -22.04 10.89
C ALA A 212 -22.80 -23.19 11.03
N VAL A 213 -22.37 -24.40 10.66
CA VAL A 213 -23.21 -25.59 10.82
C VAL A 213 -23.36 -25.89 12.30
N GLU A 214 -24.59 -25.94 12.79
CA GLU A 214 -24.86 -26.43 14.14
C GLU A 214 -24.44 -27.89 14.26
N ILE A 215 -23.39 -28.16 15.03
CA ILE A 215 -23.05 -29.53 15.39
C ILE A 215 -23.98 -29.91 16.54
N HIS A 216 -25.03 -30.69 16.26
CA HIS A 216 -25.78 -31.37 17.31
C HIS A 216 -24.80 -32.13 18.19
N LYS A 217 -24.73 -31.79 19.49
CA LYS A 217 -23.83 -32.37 20.49
C LYS A 217 -24.05 -33.89 20.61
N THR A 218 -23.46 -34.64 19.69
CA THR A 218 -23.31 -36.08 19.80
C THR A 218 -21.84 -36.30 20.10
N SER A 219 -21.52 -36.44 21.38
CA SER A 219 -20.25 -36.83 21.99
C SER A 219 -19.10 -37.13 21.02
N ILE A 220 -18.42 -36.08 20.51
CA ILE A 220 -17.17 -36.25 19.76
C ILE A 220 -16.05 -36.35 20.81
N ASN A 221 -15.71 -37.58 21.19
CA ASN A 221 -14.50 -37.85 21.97
C ASN A 221 -13.28 -37.63 21.07
N TYR A 222 -12.62 -36.48 21.21
CA TYR A 222 -11.29 -36.29 20.63
C TYR A 222 -10.27 -37.07 21.47
N THR A 223 -9.96 -38.29 21.05
CA THR A 223 -8.77 -39.00 21.54
C THR A 223 -7.57 -38.39 20.83
N PHE A 224 -6.86 -37.48 21.49
CA PHE A 224 -5.52 -37.09 21.04
C PHE A 224 -4.62 -38.31 21.17
N LEU A 225 -4.30 -38.93 20.03
CA LEU A 225 -3.22 -39.90 19.96
C LEU A 225 -1.92 -39.14 20.22
N LYS A 226 -1.34 -39.38 21.40
CA LYS A 226 0.07 -39.10 21.65
C LYS A 226 0.86 -40.20 20.96
N ASP A 227 1.52 -39.86 19.87
CA ASP A 227 2.71 -40.56 19.37
C ASP A 227 3.88 -39.56 19.35
#